data_AF-A0A0A9YUN9-F1
#
_entry.id   AF-A0A0A9YUN9-F1
#
_cell.length_a   1.000
_cell.length_b   1.000
_cell.length_c   1.000
_cell.angle_alpha   90.00
_cell.angle_beta   90.00
_cell.angle_gamma   90.00
#
_symmetry.space_group_name_H-M   'P 1'
#
loop_
_entity.id
_entity.type
_entity.pdbx_description
1 polymer ?
#
loop_
_entity_poly.entity_id
_entity_poly.type
_entity_poly.pdbx_seq_one_letter_code
_entity_poly.pdbx_strand_id
1 'polypeptide(L)'
;MWHEVRKQERRIRCMIVDYKRRAERRKDYYEKIKADPTQFLQIHGRPCKIHLDPAVAMAGDSPANMMGWQGSPDVVIDRFDVRAHLDYIPDYKGEDDEPLSYEDRNINYERYRILVQNDFLGGINCHYFFPKAIHSFRMIRHYFFPQ
;
A
#
# COMPACT_ATOMS: atom_id res chain seq x y z
N MET A 1 4.86 -47.93 24.44
CA MET A 1 6.12 -47.37 23.88
C MET A 1 6.20 -47.44 22.34
N TRP A 2 6.47 -48.57 21.68
CA TRP A 2 6.71 -48.58 20.21
C TRP A 2 5.46 -48.27 19.36
N HIS A 3 4.28 -48.76 19.79
CA HIS A 3 3.03 -48.50 19.08
C HIS A 3 2.61 -47.02 19.11
N GLU A 4 2.93 -46.29 20.18
CA GLU A 4 2.66 -44.84 20.27
C GLU A 4 3.56 -44.04 19.34
N VAL A 5 4.84 -44.43 19.25
CA VAL A 5 5.80 -43.82 18.31
C VAL A 5 5.31 -43.98 16.86
N ARG A 6 4.83 -45.16 16.46
CA ARG A 6 4.26 -45.38 15.11
C ARG A 6 2.97 -44.58 14.86
N LYS A 7 2.16 -44.37 15.90
CA LYS A 7 0.95 -43.54 15.81
C LYS A 7 1.29 -42.07 15.60
N GLN A 8 2.32 -41.57 16.30
CA GLN A 8 2.83 -40.21 16.12
C GLN A 8 3.47 -40.02 14.73
N GLU A 9 4.27 -40.99 14.28
CA GLU A 9 4.89 -40.98 12.96
C GLU A 9 3.83 -40.90 11.84
N ARG A 10 2.76 -41.69 11.93
CA ARG A 10 1.65 -41.66 10.96
C ARG A 10 0.96 -40.29 10.96
N ARG A 11 0.73 -39.69 12.14
CA ARG A 11 0.11 -38.36 12.26
C ARG A 11 0.98 -37.28 11.62
N ILE A 12 2.29 -37.30 11.88
CA ILE A 12 3.24 -36.32 11.31
C ILE A 12 3.29 -36.44 9.78
N ARG A 13 3.32 -37.66 9.24
CA ARG A 13 3.29 -37.89 7.79
C ARG A 13 2.02 -37.35 7.13
N CYS A 14 0.86 -37.58 7.74
CA CYS A 14 -0.40 -37.00 7.25
C CYS A 14 -0.34 -35.46 7.26
N MET A 15 0.15 -34.86 8.34
CA MET A 15 0.28 -33.39 8.43
C MET A 15 1.21 -32.83 7.34
N ILE A 16 2.34 -33.48 7.06
CA ILE A 16 3.28 -33.04 6.01
C ILE A 16 2.61 -33.05 4.63
N VAL A 17 1.88 -34.11 4.30
CA VAL A 17 1.16 -34.21 3.01
C VAL A 17 0.07 -33.13 2.91
N ASP A 18 -0.67 -32.90 3.99
CA ASP A 18 -1.71 -31.87 4.03
C ASP A 18 -1.13 -30.45 3.92
N TYR A 19 0.02 -30.19 4.53
CA TYR A 19 0.73 -28.91 4.39
C TYR A 19 1.24 -28.71 2.98
N LYS A 20 1.83 -29.74 2.35
CA LYS A 20 2.27 -29.70 0.95
C LYS A 20 1.11 -29.40 0.01
N ARG A 21 0.01 -30.15 0.13
CA ARG A 21 -1.19 -29.96 -0.70
C ARG A 21 -1.87 -28.59 -0.49
N ARG A 22 -1.76 -28.03 0.71
CA ARG A 22 -2.25 -26.67 1.02
C ARG A 22 -1.33 -25.59 0.48
N ALA A 23 -0.01 -25.81 0.49
CA ALA A 23 0.96 -24.92 -0.13
C ALA A 23 0.80 -24.90 -1.66
N GLU A 24 0.60 -26.06 -2.30
CA GLU A 24 0.32 -26.17 -3.73
C GLU A 24 -0.95 -25.41 -4.12
N ARG A 25 -2.07 -25.61 -3.40
CA ARG A 25 -3.30 -24.84 -3.67
C ARG A 25 -3.13 -23.32 -3.52
N ARG A 26 -2.33 -22.87 -2.55
CA ARG A 26 -2.01 -21.44 -2.41
C ARG A 26 -1.17 -20.95 -3.58
N LYS A 27 -0.16 -21.71 -3.98
CA LYS A 27 0.66 -21.41 -5.15
C LYS A 27 -0.19 -21.31 -6.41
N ASP A 28 -1.06 -22.28 -6.68
CA ASP A 28 -1.97 -22.27 -7.83
C ASP A 28 -2.93 -21.07 -7.81
N TYR A 29 -3.41 -20.68 -6.63
CA TYR A 29 -4.26 -19.50 -6.45
C TYR A 29 -3.49 -18.21 -6.78
N TYR A 30 -2.29 -18.05 -6.25
CA TYR A 30 -1.46 -16.88 -6.52
C TYR A 30 -0.93 -16.84 -7.96
N GLU A 31 -0.63 -17.99 -8.58
CA GLU A 31 -0.23 -18.04 -9.99
C GLU A 31 -1.37 -17.65 -10.92
N LYS A 32 -2.61 -18.03 -10.60
CA LYS A 32 -3.81 -17.54 -11.32
C LYS A 32 -4.03 -16.03 -11.15
N ILE A 33 -3.70 -15.48 -9.99
CA ILE A 33 -3.82 -14.04 -9.68
C ILE A 33 -2.64 -13.22 -10.19
N LYS A 34 -1.50 -13.87 -10.46
CA LYS A 34 -0.32 -13.23 -11.08
C LYS A 34 -0.55 -12.93 -12.57
N ALA A 35 -1.60 -13.48 -13.18
CA ALA A 35 -2.10 -13.04 -14.47
C ALA A 35 -2.74 -11.64 -14.35
N ASP A 36 -2.86 -10.95 -15.50
CA ASP A 36 -3.15 -9.52 -15.63
C ASP A 36 -4.14 -8.98 -14.56
N PRO A 37 -3.74 -8.01 -13.71
CA PRO A 37 -4.56 -7.49 -12.62
C PRO A 37 -5.90 -6.90 -13.10
N THR A 38 -6.04 -6.60 -14.39
CA THR A 38 -7.28 -6.15 -15.01
C THR A 38 -8.33 -7.25 -15.17
N GLN A 39 -7.95 -8.54 -15.23
CA GLN A 39 -8.89 -9.66 -15.42
C GLN A 39 -9.78 -9.94 -14.19
N PHE A 40 -9.41 -9.45 -13.01
CA PHE A 40 -10.18 -9.62 -11.78
C PHE A 40 -10.96 -8.38 -11.35
N LEU A 41 -10.81 -7.25 -12.06
CA LEU A 41 -11.57 -6.04 -11.74
C LEU A 41 -13.01 -6.19 -12.26
N GLN A 42 -13.86 -6.78 -11.42
CA GLN A 42 -15.30 -6.84 -11.69
C GLN A 42 -15.96 -5.56 -11.18
N ILE A 43 -16.42 -4.72 -12.09
CA ILE A 43 -17.23 -3.54 -11.77
C ILE A 43 -18.68 -4.00 -11.62
N HIS A 44 -19.16 -4.05 -10.38
CA HIS A 44 -20.55 -4.33 -10.06
C HIS A 44 -21.30 -3.03 -9.83
N GLY A 45 -22.27 -2.71 -10.70
CA GLY A 45 -23.15 -1.55 -10.57
C GLY A 45 -24.56 -1.93 -10.15
N ARG A 46 -25.24 -1.05 -9.39
CA ARG A 46 -26.68 -1.11 -9.18
C ARG A 46 -27.36 0.03 -9.95
N PRO A 47 -28.52 -0.18 -10.58
CA PRO A 47 -29.26 0.92 -11.18
C PRO A 47 -29.66 1.91 -10.07
N CYS A 48 -29.20 3.15 -10.17
CA CYS A 48 -29.60 4.22 -9.27
C CYS A 48 -30.71 5.06 -9.92
N LYS A 49 -31.72 5.44 -9.14
CA LYS A 49 -32.76 6.35 -9.60
C LYS A 49 -32.25 7.77 -9.47
N ILE A 50 -32.08 8.45 -10.59
CA ILE A 50 -31.70 9.88 -10.60
C ILE A 50 -32.95 10.68 -10.22
N HIS A 51 -32.90 11.34 -9.06
CA HIS A 51 -33.95 12.25 -8.61
C HIS A 51 -33.61 13.67 -9.09
N LEU A 52 -34.26 14.12 -10.17
CA LEU A 52 -34.11 15.51 -10.69
C LEU A 52 -35.08 16.48 -10.00
N ASP A 53 -35.32 16.31 -8.70
CA ASP A 53 -36.16 17.25 -7.95
C ASP A 53 -35.33 18.51 -7.63
N PRO A 54 -35.76 19.72 -8.07
CA PRO A 54 -35.08 20.96 -7.76
C PRO A 54 -34.89 21.20 -6.27
N ALA A 55 -35.82 20.75 -5.41
CA ALA A 55 -35.70 20.90 -3.97
C ALA A 55 -34.56 20.05 -3.39
N VAL A 56 -34.35 18.84 -3.94
CA VAL A 56 -33.25 17.95 -3.57
C VAL A 56 -31.91 18.50 -4.07
N ALA A 57 -31.87 19.05 -5.28
CA ALA A 57 -30.67 19.71 -5.81
C ALA A 57 -30.27 20.91 -4.95
N MET A 58 -31.21 21.79 -4.62
CA MET A 58 -30.97 22.93 -3.73
C MET A 58 -30.52 22.51 -2.32
N ALA A 59 -31.03 21.40 -1.80
CA ALA A 59 -30.59 20.86 -0.52
C ALA A 59 -29.16 20.30 -0.59
N GLY A 60 -28.77 19.71 -1.72
CA GLY A 60 -27.41 19.25 -1.99
C GLY A 60 -26.39 20.40 -2.04
N ASP A 61 -26.74 21.50 -2.71
CA ASP A 61 -25.90 22.70 -2.84
C ASP A 61 -25.88 23.59 -1.59
N SER A 62 -26.53 23.15 -0.50
CA SER A 62 -26.52 23.89 0.76
C SER A 62 -25.08 24.07 1.27
N PRO A 63 -24.69 25.27 1.76
CA PRO A 63 -23.37 25.48 2.36
C PRO A 63 -23.12 24.62 3.61
N ALA A 64 -24.15 24.01 4.19
CA ALA A 64 -24.01 23.00 5.25
C ALA A 64 -23.54 21.63 4.73
N ASN A 65 -23.76 21.34 3.45
CA ASN A 65 -23.35 20.11 2.79
C ASN A 65 -22.08 20.26 1.95
N MET A 66 -21.68 21.49 1.65
CA MET A 66 -20.50 21.80 0.86
C MET A 66 -19.31 22.19 1.76
N MET A 67 -18.11 21.71 1.43
CA MET A 67 -16.88 22.02 2.15
C MET A 67 -15.70 22.24 1.20
N GLY A 68 -14.73 23.05 1.60
CA GLY A 68 -13.52 23.28 0.81
C GLY A 68 -12.60 22.06 0.78
N TRP A 69 -11.96 21.82 -0.36
CA TRP A 69 -10.98 20.75 -0.52
C TRP A 69 -9.68 21.03 0.26
N GLN A 70 -9.12 19.99 0.89
CA GLN A 70 -7.88 20.13 1.64
C GLN A 70 -6.71 20.41 0.67
N GLY A 71 -6.04 21.55 0.86
CA GLY A 71 -4.94 22.02 0.00
C GLY A 71 -5.38 22.93 -1.17
N SER A 72 -6.68 23.04 -1.47
CA SER A 72 -7.19 23.94 -2.51
C SER A 72 -8.61 24.42 -2.12
N PRO A 73 -8.74 25.46 -1.29
CA PRO A 73 -10.03 25.90 -0.74
C PRO A 73 -10.96 26.53 -1.79
N ASP A 74 -10.43 26.84 -2.98
CA ASP A 74 -11.17 27.28 -4.16
C ASP A 74 -12.04 26.16 -4.76
N VAL A 75 -11.65 24.89 -4.55
CA VAL A 75 -12.44 23.74 -4.97
C VAL A 75 -13.37 23.34 -3.85
N VAL A 76 -14.68 23.43 -4.12
CA VAL A 76 -15.72 23.02 -3.18
C VAL A 76 -16.18 21.60 -3.50
N ILE A 77 -16.27 20.76 -2.49
CA ILE A 77 -16.71 19.36 -2.59
C ILE A 77 -17.88 19.09 -1.63
N ASP A 78 -18.66 18.05 -1.91
CA ASP A 78 -19.67 17.55 -0.98
C ASP A 78 -18.98 16.93 0.25
N ARG A 79 -19.48 17.21 1.45
CA ARG A 79 -19.03 16.61 2.71
C ARG A 79 -19.14 15.08 2.75
N PHE A 80 -20.02 14.51 1.93
CA PHE A 80 -20.21 13.08 1.79
C PHE A 80 -19.36 12.48 0.67
N ASP A 81 -18.62 13.30 -0.08
CA ASP A 81 -17.62 12.81 -1.03
C ASP A 81 -16.53 12.04 -0.26
N VAL A 82 -16.14 10.88 -0.77
CA VAL A 82 -15.09 10.04 -0.17
C VAL A 82 -13.79 10.82 -0.02
N ARG A 83 -13.53 11.76 -0.95
CA ARG A 83 -12.37 12.64 -0.90
C ARG A 83 -12.30 13.42 0.42
N ALA A 84 -13.44 13.89 0.96
CA ALA A 84 -13.48 14.64 2.22
C ALA A 84 -12.90 13.86 3.43
N HIS A 85 -12.83 12.52 3.31
CA HIS A 85 -12.31 11.63 4.34
C HIS A 85 -10.82 11.29 4.15
N LEU A 86 -10.19 11.77 3.09
CA LEU A 86 -8.75 11.59 2.90
C LEU A 86 -8.00 12.47 3.90
N ASP A 87 -6.99 11.88 4.54
CA ASP A 87 -6.10 12.60 5.44
C ASP A 87 -5.21 13.57 4.65
N TYR A 88 -5.05 14.78 5.16
CA TYR A 88 -4.07 15.72 4.64
C TYR A 88 -2.66 15.22 4.99
N ILE A 89 -1.84 14.97 3.97
CA ILE A 89 -0.42 14.70 4.16
C ILE A 89 0.31 16.04 4.00
N PRO A 90 0.91 16.60 5.07
CA PRO A 90 1.64 17.85 4.97
C PRO A 90 2.80 17.75 3.97
N ASP A 91 3.00 18.84 3.23
CA ASP A 91 4.24 19.02 2.49
C ASP A 91 5.41 19.01 3.46
N TYR A 92 6.45 18.25 3.08
CA TYR A 92 7.66 18.16 3.88
C TYR A 92 8.42 19.44 3.57
N LYS A 93 8.35 20.37 4.50
CA LYS A 93 9.30 21.45 4.59
C LYS A 93 10.58 20.76 5.03
N GLY A 94 11.55 20.61 4.11
CA GLY A 94 12.83 20.00 4.46
C GLY A 94 13.33 20.59 5.76
N GLU A 95 13.42 19.77 6.81
CA GLU A 95 14.19 20.19 7.97
C GLU A 95 15.65 20.19 7.53
N ASP A 96 16.42 21.16 8.01
CA ASP A 96 17.85 21.18 7.78
C ASP A 96 18.42 19.82 8.22
N ASP A 97 19.17 19.17 7.33
CA ASP A 97 19.76 17.86 7.56
C ASP A 97 20.77 17.96 8.71
N GLU A 98 20.29 17.85 9.94
CA GLU A 98 21.15 17.67 11.10
C GLU A 98 22.03 16.44 10.85
N PRO A 99 23.35 16.54 11.06
CA PRO A 99 24.25 15.44 10.78
C PRO A 99 23.87 14.22 11.62
N LEU A 100 23.31 13.21 10.95
CA LEU A 100 22.88 11.96 11.58
C LEU A 100 24.06 11.23 12.24
N SER A 101 23.85 10.72 13.45
CA SER A 101 24.82 9.83 14.10
C SER A 101 25.08 8.58 13.25
N TYR A 102 26.18 7.87 13.54
CA TYR A 102 26.45 6.57 12.91
C TYR A 102 25.33 5.56 13.17
N GLU A 103 24.79 5.53 14.39
CA GLU A 103 23.67 4.66 14.76
C GLU A 103 22.39 5.02 14.00
N ASP A 104 22.07 6.32 13.88
CA ASP A 104 20.88 6.78 13.17
C ASP A 104 20.94 6.42 11.67
N ARG A 105 22.14 6.49 11.08
CA ARG A 105 22.37 6.05 9.69
C ARG A 105 22.14 4.56 9.53
N ASN A 106 22.56 3.74 10.48
CA ASN A 106 22.36 2.29 10.44
C ASN A 106 20.86 1.93 10.59
N ILE A 107 20.16 2.62 11.49
CA ILE A 107 18.70 2.47 11.67
C ILE A 107 17.95 2.86 10.40
N ASN A 108 18.34 3.97 9.76
CA ASN A 108 17.75 4.39 8.50
C ASN A 108 18.03 3.40 7.36
N TYR A 109 19.23 2.80 7.32
CA TYR A 109 19.53 1.74 6.36
C TYR A 109 18.58 0.55 6.53
N GLU A 110 18.41 0.02 7.75
CA GLU A 110 17.48 -1.09 7.98
C GLU A 110 16.01 -0.71 7.68
N ARG A 111 15.61 0.55 7.98
CA ARG A 111 14.28 1.08 7.65
C ARG A 111 14.00 1.07 6.14
N TYR A 112 14.99 1.44 5.34
CA TYR A 112 14.85 1.57 3.88
C TYR A 112 15.50 0.42 3.10
N ARG A 113 15.95 -0.64 3.77
CA ARG A 113 16.72 -1.75 3.18
C ARG A 113 16.08 -2.37 1.95
N ILE A 114 14.77 -2.59 2.00
CA ILE A 114 14.02 -3.19 0.89
C ILE A 114 14.03 -2.27 -0.34
N LEU A 115 13.88 -0.96 -0.14
CA LEU A 115 13.98 0.02 -1.23
C LEU A 115 15.39 0.03 -1.81
N VAL A 116 16.41 -0.09 -0.97
CA VAL A 116 17.81 -0.17 -1.42
C VAL A 116 18.10 -1.41 -2.25
N GLN A 117 17.67 -2.55 -1.78
CA GLN A 117 17.85 -3.81 -2.50
C GLN A 117 17.09 -3.79 -3.83
N ASN A 118 15.88 -3.23 -3.86
CA ASN A 118 15.07 -3.14 -5.07
C ASN A 118 15.64 -2.17 -6.12
N ASP A 119 16.21 -1.03 -5.69
CA ASP A 119 16.91 -0.09 -6.58
C ASP A 119 18.18 -0.75 -7.17
N PHE A 120 18.97 -1.42 -6.32
CA PHE A 120 20.17 -2.14 -6.75
C PHE A 120 19.87 -3.24 -7.78
N LEU A 121 18.75 -3.96 -7.60
CA LEU A 121 18.32 -5.02 -8.50
C LEU A 121 17.60 -4.51 -9.76
N GLY A 122 17.43 -3.18 -9.91
CA GLY A 122 16.77 -2.56 -11.07
C GLY A 122 15.29 -2.92 -11.23
N GLY A 123 14.65 -3.41 -10.17
CA GLY A 123 13.39 -4.14 -10.24
C GLY A 123 12.11 -3.29 -10.20
N ILE A 124 12.20 -1.98 -9.97
CA ILE A 124 11.01 -1.15 -9.74
C ILE A 124 11.13 0.16 -10.51
N ASN A 125 10.12 0.43 -11.35
CA ASN A 125 9.82 1.79 -11.83
C ASN A 125 9.40 2.63 -10.60
N CYS A 126 10.37 3.26 -9.93
CA CYS A 126 10.21 4.06 -8.71
C CYS A 126 9.33 5.30 -8.87
N HIS A 127 8.76 5.54 -10.06
CA HIS A 127 7.88 6.68 -10.35
C HIS A 127 6.58 6.69 -9.53
N TYR A 128 6.15 5.56 -8.95
CA TYR A 128 4.90 5.45 -8.21
C TYR A 128 5.04 5.37 -6.68
N PHE A 129 6.28 5.35 -6.15
CA PHE A 129 6.51 5.23 -4.71
C PHE A 129 7.15 6.52 -4.17
N PHE A 130 6.30 7.42 -3.67
CA PHE A 130 6.62 8.59 -2.84
C PHE A 130 7.81 9.48 -3.30
N PRO A 131 7.54 10.71 -3.79
CA PRO A 131 8.59 11.66 -4.21
C PRO A 131 9.66 11.97 -3.14
N LYS A 132 9.33 11.83 -1.85
CA LYS A 132 10.24 12.15 -0.73
C LYS A 132 11.23 11.02 -0.40
N ALA A 133 10.90 9.77 -0.69
CA ALA A 133 11.86 8.67 -0.51
C ALA A 133 13.07 8.90 -1.41
N ILE A 134 12.87 9.40 -2.63
CA ILE A 134 13.91 9.64 -3.64
C ILE A 134 14.98 10.64 -3.15
N HIS A 135 14.62 11.64 -2.33
CA HIS A 135 15.58 12.66 -1.87
C HIS A 135 16.52 12.10 -0.79
N SER A 136 15.98 11.46 0.25
CA SER A 136 16.80 10.73 1.24
C SER A 136 17.57 9.57 0.61
N PHE A 137 17.02 8.94 -0.44
CA PHE A 137 17.67 7.85 -1.16
C PHE A 137 18.88 8.31 -1.98
N ARG A 138 18.77 9.46 -2.66
CA ARG A 138 19.92 10.11 -3.34
C ARG A 138 21.04 10.45 -2.37
N MET A 139 20.68 10.85 -1.15
CA MET A 139 21.64 11.14 -0.10
C MET A 139 22.35 9.87 0.39
N ILE A 140 21.62 8.80 0.69
CA ILE A 140 22.18 7.50 1.11
C ILE A 140 23.15 6.94 0.05
N ARG A 141 22.80 7.05 -1.25
CA ARG A 141 23.68 6.63 -2.35
C ARG A 141 25.00 7.39 -2.38
N HIS A 142 24.97 8.71 -2.12
CA HIS A 142 26.17 9.56 -2.10
C HIS A 142 27.10 9.30 -0.91
N TYR A 143 26.55 8.84 0.22
CA TYR A 143 27.32 8.60 1.46
C TYR A 143 27.85 7.17 1.61
N PHE A 144 27.23 6.17 0.99
CA PHE A 144 27.62 4.76 1.15
C PHE A 144 28.33 4.13 -0.06
N PHE A 145 28.24 4.72 -1.25
CA PHE A 145 28.96 4.26 -2.45
C PHE A 145 29.71 5.43 -3.08
N PRO A 146 30.98 5.68 -2.68
CA PRO A 146 31.85 6.53 -3.47
C PRO A 146 32.12 5.87 -4.82
N GLN A 147 32.28 6.67 -5.88
CA GLN A 147 32.78 6.18 -7.16
C GLN A 147 34.15 5.51 -7.00
#